data_AF-A0A1G3Q8N4-F1
#
_entry.id   AF-A0A1G3Q8N4-F1
#
_cell.length_a   1.000
_cell.length_b   1.000
_cell.length_c   1.000
_cell.angle_alpha   90.00
_cell.angle_beta   90.00
_cell.angle_gamma   90.00
#
_symmetry.space_group_name_H-M   'P 1'
#
loop_
_entity.id
_entity.type
_entity.pdbx_description
1 polymer ?
#
loop_
_entity_poly.entity_id
_entity_poly.type
_entity_poly.pdbx_seq_one_letter_code
_entity_poly.pdbx_strand_id
1 'polypeptide(L)'
;MYNPFQEKYEEETKDSDYIERSIKGDMKALEAIVLRHQAWIYNIAVAMTGDIHIAEDITQEVLIKIITKLSSYDSHKASFRTWLYRIVVNHILNMRENQKEKFFSKIEIQSGLDFSITQHPDNRKSMQPGYSLIHEEVKIACVTCALLCLSRKERIIFTLGTIFNTSDRIGAEICGTSKENFRKILSRSRAKLYNFFNKNCSLMNENNSCTCDQQTELLIKAGMINLNNLLVKQDAHGSIQDMLGEVINELEDSYFEFVALFREQPFLKGPDMIQWLRDLFNRSDFKGLFIKQ
;
A
#
# COMPACT_ATOMS: atom_id res chain seq x y z
N MET A 1 2.16 -4.31 -15.33
CA MET A 1 2.63 -3.02 -14.78
C MET A 1 4.05 -3.23 -14.27
N TYR A 2 4.92 -2.22 -14.32
CA TYR A 2 6.32 -2.38 -13.85
C TYR A 2 6.39 -2.19 -12.32
N ASN A 3 7.15 -3.04 -11.61
CA ASN A 3 7.38 -2.91 -10.17
C ASN A 3 8.58 -1.97 -9.90
N PRO A 4 8.35 -0.74 -9.41
CA PRO A 4 9.40 0.23 -9.17
C PRO A 4 10.43 -0.28 -8.16
N PHE A 5 10.07 -1.19 -7.25
CA PHE A 5 10.91 -1.60 -6.13
C PHE A 5 11.93 -2.70 -6.45
N GLN A 6 12.00 -3.17 -7.70
CA GLN A 6 13.00 -4.16 -8.13
C GLN A 6 14.43 -3.59 -8.11
N GLU A 7 15.42 -4.46 -7.84
CA GLU A 7 16.83 -4.04 -7.81
C GLU A 7 17.34 -3.59 -9.17
N LYS A 8 16.99 -4.34 -10.23
CA LYS A 8 17.26 -3.95 -11.61
C LYS A 8 16.11 -3.09 -12.11
N TYR A 9 16.36 -1.80 -12.21
CA TYR A 9 15.41 -0.82 -12.75
C TYR A 9 15.63 -0.64 -14.24
N GLU A 10 15.11 -1.57 -15.06
CA GLU A 10 15.32 -1.56 -16.53
C GLU A 10 14.77 -0.30 -17.22
N GLU A 11 13.84 0.38 -16.57
CA GLU A 11 13.19 1.60 -17.06
C GLU A 11 13.89 2.90 -16.62
N GLU A 12 15.05 2.84 -15.95
CA GLU A 12 15.78 4.02 -15.45
C GLU A 12 16.11 5.01 -16.57
N THR A 13 16.44 4.50 -17.75
CA THR A 13 16.74 5.29 -18.95
C THR A 13 15.51 5.98 -19.52
N LYS A 14 14.34 5.32 -19.52
CA LYS A 14 13.09 5.93 -20.01
C LYS A 14 12.56 6.97 -19.03
N ASP A 15 12.69 6.73 -17.72
CA ASP A 15 12.35 7.74 -16.72
C ASP A 15 13.22 8.98 -16.88
N SER A 16 14.52 8.83 -17.13
CA SER A 16 15.39 9.98 -17.37
C SER A 16 14.95 10.82 -18.58
N ASP A 17 14.58 10.19 -19.71
CA ASP A 17 14.04 10.90 -20.88
C ASP A 17 12.75 11.64 -20.54
N TYR A 18 11.80 10.95 -19.88
CA TYR A 18 10.54 11.56 -19.52
C TYR A 18 10.73 12.73 -18.55
N ILE A 19 11.66 12.64 -17.60
CA ILE A 19 11.94 13.72 -16.65
C ILE A 19 12.48 14.94 -17.40
N GLU A 20 13.48 14.76 -18.27
CA GLU A 20 14.09 15.87 -19.01
C GLU A 20 13.04 16.59 -19.88
N ARG A 21 12.22 15.83 -20.59
CA ARG A 21 11.14 16.37 -21.42
C ARG A 21 10.05 17.04 -20.59
N SER A 22 9.69 16.45 -19.44
CA SER A 22 8.70 17.04 -18.52
C SER A 22 9.16 18.38 -17.96
N ILE A 23 10.44 18.51 -17.59
CA ILE A 23 11.02 19.78 -17.12
C ILE A 23 10.98 20.85 -18.22
N LYS A 24 11.10 20.43 -19.49
CA LYS A 24 10.95 21.30 -20.68
C LYS A 24 9.49 21.56 -21.08
N GLY A 25 8.51 21.08 -20.30
CA GLY A 25 7.08 21.31 -20.53
C GLY A 25 6.37 20.28 -21.42
N ASP A 26 6.98 19.13 -21.70
CA ASP A 26 6.32 18.04 -22.41
C ASP A 26 5.29 17.34 -21.50
N MET A 27 4.02 17.66 -21.72
CA MET A 27 2.91 17.09 -20.96
C MET A 27 2.79 15.57 -21.13
N LYS A 28 3.08 15.02 -22.32
CA LYS A 28 2.99 13.57 -22.54
C LYS A 28 4.05 12.82 -21.74
N ALA A 29 5.23 13.41 -21.61
CA ALA A 29 6.29 12.86 -20.76
C ALA A 29 5.88 12.87 -19.29
N LEU A 30 5.22 13.93 -18.83
CA LEU A 30 4.74 14.02 -17.45
C LEU A 30 3.61 13.03 -17.16
N GLU A 31 2.64 12.90 -18.09
CA GLU A 31 1.59 11.88 -18.03
C GLU A 31 2.20 10.48 -17.91
N ALA A 32 3.26 10.18 -18.67
CA ALA A 32 3.95 8.89 -18.59
C ALA A 32 4.56 8.62 -17.21
N ILE A 33 5.18 9.62 -16.57
CA ILE A 33 5.69 9.52 -15.19
C ILE A 33 4.54 9.23 -14.22
N VAL A 34 3.44 9.98 -14.31
CA VAL A 34 2.29 9.80 -13.41
C VAL A 34 1.65 8.42 -13.59
N LEU A 35 1.41 7.99 -14.84
CA LEU A 35 0.85 6.67 -15.15
C LEU A 35 1.68 5.52 -14.57
N ARG A 36 3.01 5.65 -14.56
CA ARG A 36 3.94 4.65 -14.03
C ARG A 36 3.87 4.48 -12.52
N HIS A 37 3.58 5.56 -11.79
CA HIS A 37 3.72 5.58 -10.33
C HIS A 37 2.41 5.74 -9.55
N GLN A 38 1.35 6.27 -10.15
CA GLN A 38 0.11 6.59 -9.44
C GLN A 38 -0.49 5.39 -8.69
N ALA A 39 -0.56 4.22 -9.33
CA ALA A 39 -1.17 3.04 -8.72
C ALA A 39 -0.32 2.52 -7.56
N TRP A 40 1.02 2.58 -7.67
CA TRP A 40 1.92 2.21 -6.58
C TRP A 40 1.81 3.15 -5.39
N ILE A 41 1.77 4.47 -5.64
CA ILE A 41 1.56 5.48 -4.59
C ILE A 41 0.21 5.24 -3.90
N TYR A 42 -0.83 4.99 -4.69
CA TYR A 42 -2.18 4.73 -4.18
C TYR A 42 -2.23 3.49 -3.29
N ASN A 43 -1.68 2.35 -3.74
CA ASN A 43 -1.69 1.12 -2.95
C ASN A 43 -0.82 1.23 -1.68
N ILE A 44 0.27 2.01 -1.69
CA ILE A 44 0.98 2.37 -0.46
C ILE A 44 0.06 3.16 0.47
N ALA A 45 -0.62 4.18 -0.04
CA ALA A 45 -1.52 5.01 0.76
C ALA A 45 -2.69 4.21 1.35
N VAL A 46 -3.26 3.26 0.59
CA VAL A 46 -4.31 2.34 1.07
C VAL A 46 -3.77 1.47 2.21
N ALA A 47 -2.64 0.80 2.03
CA ALA A 47 -2.01 -0.01 3.08
C ALA A 47 -1.66 0.80 4.33
N MET A 48 -1.35 2.09 4.15
CA MET A 48 -0.98 2.99 5.23
C MET A 48 -2.18 3.60 5.96
N THR A 49 -3.36 3.68 5.35
CA THR A 49 -4.51 4.40 5.95
C THR A 49 -5.72 3.53 6.25
N GLY A 50 -5.85 2.38 5.56
CA GLY A 50 -7.04 1.53 5.59
C GLY A 50 -8.30 2.22 5.08
N ASP A 51 -8.14 3.27 4.26
CA ASP A 51 -9.24 4.07 3.74
C ASP A 51 -8.96 4.55 2.31
N ILE A 52 -9.79 4.13 1.37
CA ILE A 52 -9.59 4.41 -0.06
C ILE A 52 -9.73 5.90 -0.39
N HIS A 53 -10.62 6.63 0.29
CA HIS A 53 -10.83 8.05 0.01
C HIS A 53 -9.66 8.89 0.54
N ILE A 54 -9.18 8.56 1.74
CA ILE A 54 -7.97 9.21 2.27
C ILE A 54 -6.76 8.86 1.40
N ALA A 55 -6.68 7.63 0.87
CA ALA A 55 -5.62 7.23 -0.04
C ALA A 55 -5.67 7.99 -1.38
N GLU A 56 -6.86 8.31 -1.89
CA GLU A 56 -7.05 9.15 -3.09
C GLU A 56 -6.46 10.55 -2.86
N ASP A 57 -6.84 11.19 -1.75
CA ASP A 57 -6.36 12.52 -1.36
C ASP A 57 -4.82 12.55 -1.21
N ILE A 58 -4.26 11.57 -0.48
CA ILE A 58 -2.81 11.42 -0.31
C ILE A 58 -2.11 11.26 -1.66
N THR A 59 -2.67 10.45 -2.55
CA THR A 59 -2.08 10.21 -3.87
C THR A 59 -2.03 11.49 -4.67
N GLN A 60 -3.12 12.27 -4.66
CA GLN A 60 -3.17 13.58 -5.29
C GLN A 60 -2.15 14.56 -4.71
N GLU A 61 -2.09 14.72 -3.39
CA GLU A 61 -1.14 15.61 -2.74
C GLU A 61 0.31 15.26 -3.04
N VAL A 62 0.63 13.96 -3.06
CA VAL A 62 1.99 13.48 -3.37
C VAL A 62 2.33 13.70 -4.84
N LEU A 63 1.41 13.42 -5.76
CA LEU A 63 1.63 13.68 -7.18
C LEU A 63 1.87 15.16 -7.44
N ILE A 64 1.09 16.07 -6.82
CA ILE A 64 1.36 17.52 -6.87
C ILE A 64 2.77 17.83 -6.39
N LYS A 65 3.21 17.25 -5.26
CA LYS A 65 4.57 17.46 -4.72
C LYS A 65 5.66 16.94 -5.64
N ILE A 66 5.45 15.79 -6.27
CA ILE A 66 6.39 15.22 -7.25
C ILE A 66 6.49 16.15 -8.46
N ILE A 67 5.36 16.53 -9.05
CA ILE A 67 5.30 17.40 -10.24
C ILE A 67 5.97 18.75 -9.95
N THR A 68 5.62 19.40 -8.84
CA THR A 68 6.15 20.73 -8.47
C THR A 68 7.63 20.71 -8.11
N LYS A 69 8.16 19.58 -7.61
CA LYS A 69 9.58 19.43 -7.27
C LYS A 69 10.39 18.76 -8.37
N LEU A 70 9.78 18.36 -9.48
CA LEU A 70 10.46 17.58 -10.53
C LEU A 70 11.71 18.29 -11.07
N SER A 71 11.68 19.60 -11.21
CA SER A 71 12.83 20.42 -11.63
C SER A 71 13.99 20.48 -10.63
N SER A 72 13.76 20.05 -9.37
CA SER A 72 14.79 19.94 -8.33
C SER A 72 15.39 18.54 -8.20
N TYR A 73 14.91 17.58 -8.99
CA TYR A 73 15.48 16.24 -9.03
C TYR A 73 16.90 16.30 -9.60
N ASP A 74 17.80 15.53 -8.97
CA ASP A 74 19.22 15.48 -9.29
C ASP A 74 19.67 14.03 -9.32
N SER A 75 19.91 13.52 -10.52
CA SER A 75 20.30 12.13 -10.77
C SER A 75 21.65 11.75 -10.20
N HIS A 76 22.52 12.73 -9.90
CA HIS A 76 23.81 12.47 -9.24
C HIS A 76 23.64 12.16 -7.75
N LYS A 77 22.52 12.56 -7.12
CA LYS A 77 22.27 12.34 -5.69
C LYS A 77 21.51 11.06 -5.39
N ALA A 78 20.55 10.70 -6.24
CA ALA A 78 19.74 9.49 -6.06
C ALA A 78 19.03 9.10 -7.36
N SER A 79 18.66 7.81 -7.48
CA SER A 79 17.73 7.37 -8.52
C SER A 79 16.38 8.11 -8.41
N PHE A 80 15.70 8.30 -9.54
CA PHE A 80 14.42 9.00 -9.58
C PHE A 80 13.38 8.32 -8.68
N ARG A 81 13.33 6.99 -8.72
CA ARG A 81 12.54 6.17 -7.82
C ARG A 81 12.79 6.50 -6.35
N THR A 82 14.06 6.48 -5.91
CA THR A 82 14.40 6.76 -4.50
C THR A 82 13.93 8.16 -4.10
N TRP A 83 14.15 9.15 -4.97
CA TRP A 83 13.68 10.53 -4.73
C TRP A 83 12.14 10.61 -4.62
N LEU A 84 11.42 10.00 -5.56
CA LEU A 84 9.96 9.99 -5.64
C LEU A 84 9.35 9.32 -4.41
N TYR A 85 9.74 8.08 -4.11
CA TYR A 85 9.15 7.35 -2.99
C TYR A 85 9.59 7.89 -1.62
N ARG A 86 10.71 8.61 -1.53
CA ARG A 86 11.04 9.37 -0.32
C ARG A 86 10.08 10.53 -0.11
N ILE A 87 9.57 11.17 -1.17
CA ILE A 87 8.47 12.16 -1.05
C ILE A 87 7.19 11.47 -0.55
N VAL A 88 6.84 10.32 -1.11
CA VAL A 88 5.67 9.51 -0.68
C VAL A 88 5.75 9.17 0.81
N VAL A 89 6.84 8.54 1.23
CA VAL A 89 7.03 8.11 2.63
C VAL A 89 7.07 9.30 3.58
N ASN A 90 7.81 10.35 3.24
CA ASN A 90 7.84 11.55 4.08
C ASN A 90 6.46 12.20 4.21
N HIS A 91 5.66 12.21 3.15
CA HIS A 91 4.32 12.77 3.23
C HIS A 91 3.42 11.95 4.16
N ILE A 92 3.38 10.63 3.97
CA ILE A 92 2.56 9.71 4.79
C ILE A 92 2.99 9.74 6.26
N LEU A 93 4.29 9.79 6.55
CA LEU A 93 4.77 9.81 7.94
C LEU A 93 4.43 11.14 8.66
N ASN A 94 4.31 12.25 7.93
CA ASN A 94 4.08 13.58 8.49
C ASN A 94 2.61 14.04 8.45
N MET A 95 1.73 13.34 7.74
CA MET A 95 0.30 13.69 7.72
C MET A 95 -0.34 13.42 9.09
N ARG A 96 -1.53 13.97 9.35
CA ARG A 96 -2.25 13.65 10.60
C ARG A 96 -2.81 12.23 10.54
N GLU A 97 -2.86 11.55 11.67
CA GLU A 97 -3.53 10.24 11.76
C GLU A 97 -5.04 10.38 11.55
N ASN A 98 -5.57 9.53 10.69
CA ASN A 98 -7.01 9.41 10.49
C ASN A 98 -7.68 8.68 11.67
N GLN A 99 -9.01 8.57 11.65
CA GLN A 99 -9.76 7.96 12.76
C GLN A 99 -9.45 6.47 12.95
N LYS A 100 -9.37 5.70 11.84
CA LYS A 100 -9.03 4.27 11.87
C LYS A 100 -7.63 4.06 12.44
N GLU A 101 -6.64 4.82 11.98
CA GLU A 101 -5.28 4.79 12.49
C GLU A 101 -5.22 5.03 14.00
N LYS A 102 -5.90 6.07 14.49
CA LYS A 102 -5.96 6.40 15.94
C LYS A 102 -6.65 5.33 16.77
N PHE A 103 -7.60 4.62 16.19
CA PHE A 103 -8.32 3.55 16.85
C PHE A 103 -7.43 2.31 16.98
N PHE A 104 -6.87 1.84 15.86
CA PHE A 104 -6.06 0.61 15.83
C PHE A 104 -4.67 0.78 16.44
N SER A 105 -4.07 1.98 16.43
CA SER A 105 -2.77 2.22 17.07
C SER A 105 -2.79 2.04 18.60
N LYS A 106 -4.00 2.06 19.20
CA LYS A 106 -4.21 1.79 20.63
C LYS A 106 -4.44 0.31 20.94
N ILE A 107 -4.63 -0.53 19.92
CA ILE A 107 -4.87 -1.96 20.09
C ILE A 107 -3.51 -2.66 20.08
N GLU A 108 -3.19 -3.32 21.18
CA GLU A 108 -2.00 -4.16 21.27
C GLU A 108 -2.22 -5.47 20.52
N ILE A 109 -1.40 -5.72 19.49
CA ILE A 109 -1.44 -6.94 18.67
C ILE A 109 -1.29 -8.22 19.51
N GLN A 110 -0.52 -8.15 20.60
CA GLN A 110 -0.24 -9.29 21.49
C GLN A 110 -1.44 -9.70 22.36
N SER A 111 -2.37 -8.78 22.60
CA SER A 111 -3.59 -8.98 23.38
C SER A 111 -4.70 -9.65 22.57
N GLY A 112 -4.42 -9.95 21.29
CA GLY A 112 -5.43 -10.28 20.31
C GLY A 112 -6.19 -9.02 19.88
N LEU A 113 -6.71 -9.02 18.65
CA LEU A 113 -7.85 -8.17 18.30
C LEU A 113 -9.06 -8.81 19.01
N ASP A 114 -9.08 -8.72 20.34
CA ASP A 114 -10.14 -9.28 21.19
C ASP A 114 -11.35 -8.36 21.13
N PHE A 115 -11.91 -8.26 19.93
CA PHE A 115 -13.29 -7.86 19.77
C PHE A 115 -14.10 -9.07 20.22
N SER A 116 -14.44 -9.13 21.50
CA SER A 116 -15.18 -10.25 22.09
C SER A 116 -16.39 -10.62 21.22
N ILE A 117 -16.28 -11.70 20.44
CA ILE A 117 -17.40 -12.20 19.65
C ILE A 117 -18.27 -13.00 20.61
N THR A 118 -19.41 -12.39 20.92
CA THR A 118 -20.59 -13.09 21.42
C THR A 118 -20.86 -14.34 20.60
N GLN A 119 -21.06 -15.43 21.33
CA GLN A 119 -21.34 -16.81 20.91
C GLN A 119 -22.12 -16.99 19.59
N HIS A 120 -21.50 -17.82 18.74
CA HIS A 120 -22.02 -18.64 17.62
C HIS A 120 -22.65 -17.94 16.40
N PRO A 121 -21.91 -17.83 15.27
CA PRO A 121 -22.52 -17.75 13.96
C PRO A 121 -22.79 -19.15 13.38
N ASP A 122 -23.96 -19.29 12.79
CA ASP A 122 -24.48 -20.47 12.08
C ASP A 122 -23.66 -20.77 10.81
N ASN A 123 -22.95 -21.91 10.78
CA ASN A 123 -22.07 -22.38 9.70
C ASN A 123 -22.79 -22.73 8.37
N ARG A 124 -24.06 -22.37 8.19
CA ARG A 124 -24.87 -22.70 7.00
C ARG A 124 -24.85 -21.67 5.87
N LYS A 125 -24.05 -20.59 5.97
CA LYS A 125 -24.03 -19.51 4.96
C LYS A 125 -23.05 -19.71 3.79
N SER A 126 -22.19 -20.73 3.85
CA SER A 126 -21.08 -20.98 2.92
C SER A 126 -21.45 -21.40 1.49
N MET A 127 -22.73 -21.45 1.14
CA MET A 127 -23.22 -21.91 -0.17
C MET A 127 -24.03 -20.86 -0.96
N GLN A 128 -24.08 -19.58 -0.53
CA GLN A 128 -24.81 -18.54 -1.28
C GLN A 128 -23.92 -17.83 -2.32
N PRO A 129 -24.44 -17.53 -3.54
CA PRO A 129 -23.78 -16.64 -4.47
C PRO A 129 -23.50 -15.27 -3.83
N GLY A 130 -22.23 -14.85 -3.77
CA GLY A 130 -21.79 -13.63 -3.07
C GLY A 130 -21.11 -13.87 -1.73
N TYR A 131 -21.19 -15.09 -1.17
CA TYR A 131 -20.45 -15.47 0.04
C TYR A 131 -18.93 -15.38 -0.17
N SER A 132 -18.43 -15.79 -1.33
CA SER A 132 -17.00 -15.67 -1.67
C SER A 132 -16.50 -14.22 -1.65
N LEU A 133 -17.31 -13.26 -2.10
CA LEU A 133 -16.92 -11.84 -2.12
C LEU A 133 -16.82 -11.26 -0.71
N ILE A 134 -17.77 -11.59 0.18
CA ILE A 134 -17.71 -11.14 1.57
C ILE A 134 -16.52 -11.79 2.29
N HIS A 135 -16.26 -13.07 2.01
CA HIS A 135 -15.10 -13.77 2.54
C HIS A 135 -13.78 -13.10 2.15
N GLU A 136 -13.59 -12.77 0.86
CA GLU A 136 -12.41 -12.02 0.41
C GLU A 136 -12.36 -10.62 1.02
N GLU A 137 -13.49 -9.91 1.12
CA GLU A 137 -13.55 -8.60 1.79
C GLU A 137 -13.09 -8.66 3.26
N VAL A 138 -13.50 -9.71 3.97
CA VAL A 138 -13.06 -9.95 5.35
C VAL A 138 -11.56 -10.17 5.42
N LYS A 139 -10.96 -10.93 4.48
CA LYS A 139 -9.49 -11.07 4.44
C LYS A 139 -8.82 -9.72 4.25
N ILE A 140 -9.30 -8.91 3.29
CA ILE A 140 -8.76 -7.55 3.03
C ILE A 140 -8.83 -6.70 4.30
N ALA A 141 -9.99 -6.69 4.97
CA ALA A 141 -10.21 -5.93 6.19
C ALA A 141 -9.33 -6.42 7.35
N CYS A 142 -9.18 -7.75 7.54
CA CYS A 142 -8.34 -8.32 8.59
C CYS A 142 -6.86 -7.95 8.43
N VAL A 143 -6.29 -8.10 7.23
CA VAL A 143 -4.88 -7.72 6.99
C VAL A 143 -4.69 -6.21 7.12
N THR A 144 -5.69 -5.41 6.72
CA THR A 144 -5.69 -3.95 6.92
C THR A 144 -5.68 -3.59 8.40
N CYS A 145 -6.58 -4.17 9.22
CA CYS A 145 -6.60 -3.97 10.67
C CYS A 145 -5.23 -4.31 11.30
N ALA A 146 -4.66 -5.46 10.92
CA ALA A 146 -3.36 -5.90 11.43
C ALA A 146 -2.23 -4.91 11.09
N LEU A 147 -2.21 -4.38 9.86
CA LEU A 147 -1.29 -3.30 9.47
C LEU A 147 -1.51 -2.03 10.30
N LEU A 148 -2.78 -1.66 10.56
CA LEU A 148 -3.13 -0.46 11.31
C LEU A 148 -2.71 -0.52 12.79
N CYS A 149 -2.54 -1.72 13.36
CA CYS A 149 -1.99 -1.88 14.71
C CYS A 149 -0.46 -1.72 14.79
N LEU A 150 0.25 -1.71 13.66
CA LEU A 150 1.68 -1.35 13.64
C LEU A 150 1.85 0.17 13.75
N SER A 151 2.95 0.62 14.36
CA SER A 151 3.34 2.03 14.26
C SER A 151 3.57 2.41 12.80
N ARG A 152 3.34 3.67 12.42
CA ARG A 152 3.49 4.10 11.02
C ARG A 152 4.85 3.74 10.40
N LYS A 153 5.93 3.83 11.19
CA LYS A 153 7.27 3.46 10.74
C LYS A 153 7.42 1.96 10.50
N GLU A 154 6.84 1.13 11.37
CA GLU A 154 6.79 -0.33 11.14
C GLU A 154 5.92 -0.67 9.95
N ARG A 155 4.74 -0.05 9.83
CA ARG A 155 3.77 -0.29 8.76
C ARG A 155 4.34 0.02 7.39
N ILE A 156 5.02 1.16 7.20
CA ILE A 156 5.61 1.50 5.90
C ILE A 156 6.77 0.58 5.54
N ILE A 157 7.61 0.20 6.51
CA ILE A 157 8.72 -0.73 6.29
C ILE A 157 8.19 -2.12 5.94
N PHE A 158 7.15 -2.60 6.63
CA PHE A 158 6.48 -3.85 6.34
C PHE A 158 5.82 -3.81 4.95
N THR A 159 5.14 -2.72 4.61
CA THR A 159 4.50 -2.53 3.30
C THR A 159 5.52 -2.60 2.17
N LEU A 160 6.62 -1.85 2.27
CA LEU A 160 7.66 -1.88 1.24
C LEU A 160 8.40 -3.23 1.19
N GLY A 161 8.86 -3.73 2.32
CA GLY A 161 9.74 -4.90 2.38
C GLY A 161 9.03 -6.25 2.31
N THR A 162 7.81 -6.38 2.84
CA THR A 162 7.03 -7.63 2.81
C THR A 162 6.03 -7.61 1.66
N ILE A 163 5.17 -6.58 1.58
CA ILE A 163 4.07 -6.56 0.63
C ILE A 163 4.59 -6.29 -0.79
N PHE A 164 5.40 -5.24 -0.97
CA PHE A 164 5.94 -4.86 -2.28
C PHE A 164 7.33 -5.40 -2.61
N ASN A 165 7.85 -6.27 -1.76
CA ASN A 165 9.11 -6.96 -1.95
C ASN A 165 10.33 -6.06 -2.29
N THR A 166 10.45 -4.94 -1.59
CA THR A 166 11.58 -4.03 -1.73
C THR A 166 12.79 -4.58 -0.99
N SER A 167 13.99 -4.53 -1.59
CA SER A 167 15.23 -4.92 -0.90
C SER A 167 15.57 -3.98 0.25
N ASP A 168 16.37 -4.43 1.20
CA ASP A 168 16.78 -3.63 2.37
C ASP A 168 17.56 -2.36 1.97
N ARG A 169 18.31 -2.42 0.87
CA ARG A 169 19.02 -1.28 0.28
C ARG A 169 18.05 -0.21 -0.17
N ILE A 170 17.14 -0.54 -1.10
CA ILE A 170 16.19 0.43 -1.66
C ILE A 170 15.21 0.91 -0.59
N GLY A 171 14.69 0.00 0.23
CA GLY A 171 13.75 0.30 1.29
C GLY A 171 14.34 1.24 2.35
N ALA A 172 15.62 1.05 2.71
CA ALA A 172 16.31 1.94 3.64
C ALA A 172 16.52 3.35 3.07
N GLU A 173 16.90 3.46 1.79
CA GLU A 173 17.05 4.75 1.10
C GLU A 173 15.72 5.53 1.06
N ILE A 174 14.63 4.85 0.65
CA ILE A 174 13.28 5.42 0.58
C ILE A 174 12.81 5.89 1.97
N CYS A 175 13.01 5.06 3.01
CA CYS A 175 12.61 5.35 4.38
C CYS A 175 13.56 6.30 5.13
N GLY A 176 14.67 6.74 4.52
CA GLY A 176 15.65 7.61 5.16
C GLY A 176 16.30 7.00 6.41
N THR A 177 16.60 5.70 6.39
CA THR A 177 17.21 4.97 7.51
C THR A 177 18.38 4.11 7.06
N SER A 178 19.09 3.44 7.98
CA SER A 178 20.16 2.51 7.61
C SER A 178 19.59 1.14 7.20
N LYS A 179 20.29 0.42 6.31
CA LYS A 179 19.93 -0.96 5.91
C LYS A 179 19.74 -1.89 7.11
N GLU A 180 20.63 -1.78 8.09
CA GLU A 180 20.55 -2.55 9.33
C GLU A 180 19.28 -2.24 10.13
N ASN A 181 18.95 -0.96 10.30
CA ASN A 181 17.75 -0.57 11.02
C ASN A 181 16.47 -0.96 10.26
N PHE A 182 16.47 -0.84 8.93
CA PHE A 182 15.38 -1.31 8.07
C PHE A 182 15.13 -2.81 8.28
N ARG A 183 16.17 -3.66 8.18
CA ARG A 183 16.07 -5.11 8.41
C ARG A 183 15.56 -5.44 9.82
N LYS A 184 16.08 -4.74 10.85
CA LYS A 184 15.65 -4.94 12.24
C LYS A 184 14.16 -4.63 12.42
N ILE A 185 13.67 -3.51 11.88
CA ILE A 185 12.25 -3.15 11.97
C ILE A 185 11.39 -4.13 11.16
N LEU A 186 11.83 -4.48 9.94
CA LEU A 186 11.12 -5.41 9.08
C LEU A 186 10.97 -6.79 9.73
N SER A 187 12.05 -7.35 10.27
CA SER A 187 12.03 -8.62 11.00
C SER A 187 11.07 -8.58 12.19
N ARG A 188 11.14 -7.52 13.03
CA ARG A 188 10.25 -7.37 14.20
C ARG A 188 8.79 -7.23 13.80
N SER A 189 8.49 -6.42 12.77
CA SER A 189 7.12 -6.23 12.28
C SER A 189 6.54 -7.52 11.68
N ARG A 190 7.33 -8.28 10.91
CA ARG A 190 6.95 -9.62 10.42
C ARG A 190 6.65 -10.57 11.57
N ALA A 191 7.53 -10.67 12.56
CA ALA A 191 7.32 -11.54 13.72
C ALA A 191 6.05 -11.16 14.51
N LYS A 192 5.78 -9.85 14.69
CA LYS A 192 4.55 -9.37 15.37
C LYS A 192 3.29 -9.85 14.64
N LEU A 193 3.19 -9.59 13.34
CA LEU A 193 2.01 -9.94 12.56
C LEU A 193 1.88 -11.45 12.37
N TYR A 194 2.98 -12.15 12.06
CA TYR A 194 2.99 -13.61 11.95
C TYR A 194 2.50 -14.28 13.23
N ASN A 195 3.03 -13.89 14.39
CA ASN A 195 2.59 -14.44 15.68
C ASN A 195 1.10 -14.16 15.94
N PHE A 196 0.58 -13.01 15.51
CA PHE A 196 -0.84 -12.72 15.60
C PHE A 196 -1.68 -13.67 14.73
N PHE A 197 -1.38 -13.77 13.44
CA PHE A 197 -2.18 -14.64 12.56
C PHE A 197 -2.03 -16.13 12.91
N ASN A 198 -0.82 -16.59 13.23
CA ASN A 198 -0.57 -18.00 13.58
C ASN A 198 -1.30 -18.43 14.87
N LYS A 199 -1.50 -17.53 15.84
CA LYS A 199 -2.20 -17.82 17.10
C LYS A 199 -3.72 -17.66 17.02
N ASN A 200 -4.21 -16.87 16.05
CA ASN A 200 -5.61 -16.45 16.06
C ASN A 200 -6.38 -16.88 14.81
N CYS A 201 -5.78 -16.94 13.62
CA CYS A 201 -6.50 -17.10 12.35
C CYS A 201 -6.51 -18.54 11.86
N SER A 202 -7.68 -19.07 11.49
CA SER A 202 -7.82 -20.43 10.95
C SER A 202 -7.17 -20.62 9.58
N LEU A 203 -6.96 -19.54 8.81
CA LEU A 203 -6.26 -19.59 7.52
C LEU A 203 -4.76 -19.87 7.66
N MET A 204 -4.17 -19.60 8.83
CA MET A 204 -2.75 -19.89 9.12
C MET A 204 -2.57 -21.16 9.96
N ASN A 205 -3.53 -21.48 10.81
CA ASN A 205 -3.50 -22.67 11.65
C ASN A 205 -4.93 -23.13 11.91
N GLU A 206 -5.27 -24.29 11.35
CA GLU A 206 -6.62 -24.87 11.37
C GLU A 206 -7.18 -25.11 12.79
N ASN A 207 -6.32 -25.15 13.82
CA ASN A 207 -6.74 -25.30 15.21
C ASN A 207 -7.30 -24.00 15.84
N ASN A 208 -7.16 -22.86 15.16
CA ASN A 208 -7.63 -21.58 15.66
C ASN A 208 -9.14 -21.41 15.44
N SER A 209 -9.81 -20.76 16.39
CA SER A 209 -11.27 -20.59 16.36
C SER A 209 -11.76 -19.49 15.43
N CYS A 210 -10.94 -18.48 15.12
CA CYS A 210 -11.31 -17.36 14.27
C CYS A 210 -11.51 -17.80 12.83
N THR A 211 -12.73 -17.65 12.33
CA THR A 211 -13.05 -17.79 10.90
C THR A 211 -13.47 -16.45 10.30
N CYS A 212 -13.31 -16.27 9.00
CA CYS A 212 -13.74 -15.05 8.31
C CYS A 212 -15.25 -14.78 8.50
N ASP A 213 -16.07 -15.83 8.58
CA ASP A 213 -17.51 -15.68 8.86
C ASP A 213 -17.79 -15.05 10.22
N GLN A 214 -17.05 -15.46 11.25
CA GLN A 214 -17.17 -14.88 12.58
C GLN A 214 -16.76 -13.39 12.59
N GLN A 215 -15.76 -13.01 11.78
CA GLN A 215 -15.26 -11.65 11.74
C GLN A 215 -16.17 -10.70 10.94
N THR A 216 -17.06 -11.21 10.10
CA THR A 216 -17.86 -10.40 9.17
C THR A 216 -18.66 -9.31 9.88
N GLU A 217 -19.50 -9.68 10.85
CA GLU A 217 -20.39 -8.71 11.54
C GLU A 217 -19.59 -7.66 12.32
N LEU A 218 -18.50 -8.09 12.95
CA LEU A 218 -17.60 -7.27 13.73
C LEU A 218 -16.91 -6.22 12.85
N LEU A 219 -16.37 -6.63 11.70
CA LEU A 219 -15.67 -5.73 10.77
C LEU A 219 -16.64 -4.73 10.12
N ILE A 220 -17.90 -5.12 9.89
CA ILE A 220 -18.95 -4.18 9.46
C ILE A 220 -19.23 -3.15 10.57
N LYS A 221 -19.43 -3.60 11.82
CA LYS A 221 -19.67 -2.70 12.97
C LYS A 221 -18.49 -1.76 13.24
N ALA A 222 -17.27 -2.24 13.01
CA ALA A 222 -16.04 -1.44 13.13
C ALA A 222 -15.83 -0.47 11.96
N GLY A 223 -16.71 -0.47 10.95
CA GLY A 223 -16.59 0.38 9.76
C GLY A 223 -15.44 0.00 8.83
N MET A 224 -14.93 -1.23 8.95
CA MET A 224 -13.86 -1.76 8.10
C MET A 224 -14.42 -2.38 6.81
N ILE A 225 -15.67 -2.81 6.83
CA ILE A 225 -16.38 -3.33 5.67
C ILE A 225 -17.60 -2.47 5.40
N ASN A 226 -17.73 -1.98 4.16
CA ASN A 226 -18.93 -1.32 3.67
C ASN A 226 -19.62 -2.23 2.65
N LEU A 227 -20.77 -2.82 3.03
CA LEU A 227 -21.51 -3.74 2.15
C LEU A 227 -21.99 -3.10 0.85
N ASN A 228 -22.14 -1.77 0.81
CA ASN A 228 -22.53 -1.03 -0.39
C ASN A 228 -21.33 -0.67 -1.28
N ASN A 229 -20.11 -0.78 -0.75
CA ASN A 229 -18.88 -0.41 -1.43
C ASN A 229 -17.74 -1.34 -1.02
N LEU A 230 -17.80 -2.58 -1.50
CA LEU A 230 -16.80 -3.61 -1.19
C LEU A 230 -15.50 -3.33 -1.94
N LEU A 231 -14.38 -3.39 -1.25
CA LEU A 231 -13.05 -3.20 -1.81
C LEU A 231 -12.70 -4.28 -2.85
N VAL A 232 -13.15 -5.53 -2.65
CA VAL A 232 -12.97 -6.62 -3.61
C VAL A 232 -13.64 -6.36 -4.96
N LYS A 233 -14.62 -5.44 -5.03
CA LYS A 233 -15.30 -5.03 -6.28
C LYS A 233 -14.66 -3.82 -6.94
N GLN A 234 -13.68 -3.18 -6.31
CA GLN A 234 -13.00 -2.03 -6.87
C GLN A 234 -12.11 -2.44 -8.04
N ASP A 235 -11.91 -1.48 -8.94
CA ASP A 235 -11.10 -1.68 -10.14
C ASP A 235 -9.64 -1.95 -9.76
N ALA A 236 -9.12 -3.12 -10.16
CA ALA A 236 -7.77 -3.57 -9.86
C ALA A 236 -7.02 -4.00 -11.13
N HIS A 237 -5.69 -3.98 -11.08
CA HIS A 237 -4.83 -4.54 -12.13
C HIS A 237 -4.60 -6.06 -11.98
N GLY A 238 -5.06 -6.64 -10.87
CA GLY A 238 -4.80 -8.01 -10.44
C GLY A 238 -4.59 -8.04 -8.92
N SER A 239 -3.99 -9.10 -8.42
CA SER A 239 -3.46 -9.13 -7.05
C SER A 239 -2.14 -8.34 -6.95
N ILE A 240 -1.71 -8.04 -5.73
CA ILE A 240 -0.38 -7.49 -5.48
C ILE A 240 0.70 -8.45 -6.00
N GLN A 241 0.54 -9.76 -5.78
CA GLN A 241 1.48 -10.79 -6.26
C GLN A 241 1.67 -10.72 -7.78
N ASP A 242 0.59 -10.54 -8.55
CA ASP A 242 0.64 -10.41 -10.01
C ASP A 242 1.47 -9.20 -10.45
N MET A 243 1.50 -8.13 -9.66
CA MET A 243 2.26 -6.92 -9.97
C MET A 243 3.75 -7.03 -9.61
N LEU A 244 4.14 -7.96 -8.74
CA LEU A 244 5.54 -8.16 -8.37
C LEU A 244 6.34 -8.96 -9.39
N GLY A 245 5.67 -9.84 -10.16
CA GLY A 245 6.27 -10.73 -11.16
C GLY A 245 6.86 -12.02 -10.58
N GLU A 246 7.72 -12.71 -11.33
CA GLU A 246 8.49 -13.88 -10.87
C GLU A 246 9.53 -13.43 -9.84
N VAL A 247 9.07 -13.26 -8.60
CA VAL A 247 9.94 -12.98 -7.48
C VAL A 247 10.38 -14.30 -6.87
N ILE A 248 11.64 -14.70 -7.13
CA ILE A 248 12.32 -15.71 -6.34
C ILE A 248 12.55 -15.11 -4.95
N ASN A 249 11.64 -15.37 -4.03
CA ASN A 249 11.81 -14.95 -2.64
C ASN A 249 12.68 -15.99 -1.92
N GLU A 250 13.85 -15.58 -1.46
CA GLU A 250 14.52 -16.19 -0.31
C GLU A 250 13.80 -15.77 0.98
N LEU A 251 12.48 -15.92 1.04
CA LEU A 251 11.78 -15.89 2.32
C LEU A 251 11.92 -17.29 2.92
N GLU A 252 12.21 -17.39 4.21
CA GLU A 252 12.12 -18.68 4.91
C GLU A 252 10.75 -19.30 4.61
N ASP A 253 10.72 -20.59 4.23
CA ASP A 253 9.50 -21.32 3.84
C ASP A 253 8.33 -21.11 4.83
N SER A 254 8.65 -20.89 6.11
CA SER A 254 7.72 -20.65 7.21
C SER A 254 6.84 -19.40 7.07
N TYR A 255 7.24 -18.40 6.28
CA TYR A 255 6.46 -17.16 6.09
C TYR A 255 5.65 -17.14 4.80
N PHE A 256 5.73 -18.17 3.95
CA PHE A 256 5.13 -18.15 2.62
C PHE A 256 3.61 -17.89 2.66
N GLU A 257 2.86 -18.72 3.38
CA GLU A 257 1.40 -18.59 3.53
C GLU A 257 1.00 -17.26 4.19
N PHE A 258 1.78 -16.83 5.18
CA PHE A 258 1.56 -15.55 5.86
C PHE A 258 1.73 -14.36 4.91
N VAL A 259 2.75 -14.38 4.05
CA VAL A 259 2.97 -13.31 3.07
C VAL A 259 1.91 -13.36 1.97
N ALA A 260 1.46 -14.55 1.58
CA ALA A 260 0.38 -14.73 0.61
C ALA A 260 -0.89 -13.98 1.05
N LEU A 261 -1.26 -14.02 2.34
CA LEU A 261 -2.39 -13.25 2.88
C LEU A 261 -2.35 -11.77 2.50
N PHE A 262 -1.18 -11.14 2.43
CA PHE A 262 -1.04 -9.74 2.03
C PHE A 262 -0.91 -9.54 0.53
N ARG A 263 -0.32 -10.51 -0.20
CA ARG A 263 -0.03 -10.36 -1.63
C ARG A 263 -1.17 -10.84 -2.55
N GLU A 264 -2.09 -11.65 -2.05
CA GLU A 264 -3.32 -12.02 -2.76
C GLU A 264 -4.35 -10.89 -2.80
N GLN A 265 -4.14 -9.84 -1.99
CA GLN A 265 -5.00 -8.67 -1.95
C GLN A 265 -5.00 -7.91 -3.29
N PRO A 266 -6.10 -7.22 -3.66
CA PRO A 266 -6.20 -6.52 -4.93
C PRO A 266 -5.19 -5.37 -5.01
N PHE A 267 -4.46 -5.28 -6.11
CA PHE A 267 -3.68 -4.10 -6.47
C PHE A 267 -4.57 -3.11 -7.23
N LEU A 268 -5.09 -2.13 -6.50
CA LEU A 268 -6.11 -1.21 -6.98
C LEU A 268 -5.54 -0.26 -8.04
N LYS A 269 -6.33 0.10 -9.06
CA LYS A 269 -5.90 1.06 -10.09
C LYS A 269 -5.74 2.48 -9.50
N GLY A 270 -6.56 2.81 -8.51
CA GLY A 270 -6.67 4.16 -7.96
C GLY A 270 -7.47 5.10 -8.86
N PRO A 271 -7.61 6.38 -8.45
CA PRO A 271 -8.36 7.38 -9.19
C PRO A 271 -7.68 7.73 -10.53
N ASP A 272 -8.46 8.21 -11.51
CA ASP A 272 -7.90 8.72 -12.77
C ASP A 272 -7.22 10.08 -12.56
N MET A 273 -5.93 10.03 -12.22
CA MET A 273 -5.13 11.23 -12.00
C MET A 273 -4.72 11.92 -13.30
N ILE A 274 -4.89 11.29 -14.46
CA ILE A 274 -4.49 11.88 -15.73
C ILE A 274 -5.49 12.93 -16.17
N GLN A 275 -6.78 12.66 -16.01
CA GLN A 275 -7.79 13.67 -16.30
C GLN A 275 -7.61 14.89 -15.38
N TRP A 276 -7.42 14.64 -14.07
CA TRP A 276 -7.09 15.70 -13.11
C TRP A 276 -5.84 16.50 -13.52
N LEU A 277 -4.78 15.82 -13.95
CA LEU A 277 -3.54 16.47 -14.38
C LEU A 277 -3.76 17.34 -15.63
N ARG A 278 -4.47 16.84 -16.63
CA ARG A 278 -4.81 17.61 -17.85
C ARG A 278 -5.60 18.87 -17.50
N ASP A 279 -6.58 18.74 -16.61
CA ASP A 279 -7.39 19.86 -16.15
C ASP A 279 -6.55 20.89 -15.40
N LEU A 280 -5.61 20.43 -14.55
CA LEU A 280 -4.68 21.30 -13.83
C LEU A 280 -3.80 22.12 -14.79
N PHE A 281 -3.26 21.51 -15.84
CA PHE A 281 -2.42 22.18 -16.83
C PHE A 281 -3.18 23.18 -17.72
N ASN A 282 -4.47 22.96 -17.92
CA ASN A 282 -5.33 23.90 -18.64
C ASN A 282 -5.61 25.18 -17.83
N ARG A 283 -5.32 25.20 -16.52
CA ARG A 283 -5.43 26.41 -15.71
C ARG A 283 -4.23 27.34 -15.94
N SER A 284 -4.52 28.64 -16.05
CA SER A 284 -3.55 29.68 -16.41
C SER A 284 -2.46 29.92 -15.36
N ASP A 285 -2.75 29.63 -14.09
CA ASP A 285 -1.84 29.73 -12.94
C ASP A 285 -0.75 28.65 -12.94
N PHE A 286 -1.07 27.44 -13.40
CA PHE A 286 -0.12 26.32 -13.40
C PHE A 286 0.93 26.41 -14.51
N LYS A 287 0.59 27.03 -15.66
CA LYS A 287 1.54 27.28 -16.77
C LYS A 287 2.80 28.06 -16.33
N GLY A 288 2.67 28.91 -15.32
CA GLY A 288 3.79 29.71 -14.80
C GLY A 288 4.85 28.92 -14.01
N LEU A 289 4.58 27.68 -13.59
CA LEU A 289 5.51 26.87 -12.79
C LEU A 289 6.59 26.16 -13.64
N PHE A 290 6.32 25.95 -14.93
CA PHE A 290 7.23 25.24 -15.86
C PHE A 290 7.89 26.19 -16.87
N ILE A 291 7.38 27.42 -17.00
CA ILE A 291 7.99 28.47 -17.83
C ILE A 291 8.84 29.35 -16.91
N LYS A 292 10.02 28.87 -16.53
CA LYS A 292 11.09 29.82 -16.16
C LYS A 292 11.77 30.25 -17.46
N GLN A 293 11.59 31.53 -17.79
CA GLN A 293 12.37 32.27 -18.79
C GLN A 293 13.85 32.24 -18.46
#